data_AF-H0GN66-F1
#
_entry.id   AF-H0GN66-F1
#
_cell.length_a   1.000
_cell.length_b   1.000
_cell.length_c   1.000
_cell.angle_alpha   90.00
_cell.angle_beta   90.00
_cell.angle_gamma   90.00
#
_symmetry.space_group_name_H-M   'P 1'
#
loop_
_entity.id
_entity.type
_entity.pdbx_description
1 polymer ?
#
loop_
_entity_poly.entity_id
_entity_poly.type
_entity_poly.pdbx_seq_one_letter_code
_entity_poly.pdbx_strand_id
1 'polypeptide(L)'
;MDVILEELGLKHTNYVITTNTNIKEELQDTRFEGSMPVLQTWRLNERHYGAWQGQRKPDILKEYGKEKYMYIRRDYNGKPPKVNLNLEMVQEENDQGSSTGYDFKEPNRHLKYGPEEKANERLPESESLCEVVVRLKPFLNNVVLSTANKISQESCVIVGHGSSVRSLLKVLEGISGEDIKDVDIPNGIPLVIELDRDNYSFVRKFYLDPESAKVNAQMVRDEGFEKNP
;
A
#
# COMPACT_ATOMS: atom_id res chain seq x y z
N MET A 1 -3.06 -1.61 11.78
CA MET A 1 -4.25 -0.81 11.46
C MET A 1 -4.88 -0.29 12.74
N ASP A 2 -5.13 -1.15 13.73
CA ASP A 2 -5.75 -0.78 15.02
C ASP A 2 -5.06 0.38 15.74
N VAL A 3 -3.72 0.39 15.80
CA VAL A 3 -2.97 1.50 16.39
C VAL A 3 -3.27 2.83 15.69
N ILE A 4 -3.26 2.86 14.34
CA ILE A 4 -3.55 4.08 13.58
C ILE A 4 -5.00 4.52 13.81
N LEU A 5 -5.94 3.59 13.86
CA LEU A 5 -7.35 3.90 14.13
C LEU A 5 -7.55 4.44 15.55
N GLU A 6 -6.81 3.92 16.52
CA GLU A 6 -6.82 4.42 17.90
C GLU A 6 -6.25 5.83 18.00
N GLU A 7 -5.08 6.07 17.41
CA GLU A 7 -4.43 7.40 17.37
C GLU A 7 -5.29 8.46 16.66
N LEU A 8 -6.06 8.05 15.64
CA LEU A 8 -6.99 8.94 14.93
C LEU A 8 -8.37 9.07 15.64
N GLY A 9 -8.59 8.39 16.78
CA GLY A 9 -9.88 8.40 17.49
C GLY A 9 -11.00 7.68 16.74
N LEU A 10 -10.67 6.79 15.81
CA LEU A 10 -11.59 6.08 14.91
C LEU A 10 -11.91 4.65 15.33
N LYS A 11 -11.42 4.18 16.48
CA LYS A 11 -11.55 2.78 16.93
C LYS A 11 -13.01 2.28 16.97
N HIS A 12 -13.96 3.18 17.21
CA HIS A 12 -15.41 2.90 17.28
C HIS A 12 -16.17 3.25 15.99
N THR A 13 -15.48 3.45 14.88
CA THR A 13 -16.11 3.71 13.58
C THR A 13 -16.58 2.42 12.91
N ASN A 14 -17.58 2.52 12.05
CA ASN A 14 -18.03 1.40 11.24
C ASN A 14 -17.00 1.14 10.11
N TYR A 15 -16.54 -0.12 10.03
CA TYR A 15 -15.61 -0.57 9.00
C TYR A 15 -16.38 -1.23 7.86
N VAL A 16 -16.06 -0.87 6.63
CA VAL A 16 -16.51 -1.59 5.44
C VAL A 16 -15.29 -2.19 4.76
N ILE A 17 -15.21 -3.53 4.80
CA ILE A 17 -14.17 -4.27 4.06
C ILE A 17 -14.66 -4.42 2.63
N THR A 18 -14.04 -3.68 1.72
CA THR A 18 -14.39 -3.67 0.31
C THR A 18 -13.49 -4.66 -0.43
N THR A 19 -14.06 -5.83 -0.71
CA THR A 19 -13.47 -6.81 -1.63
C THR A 19 -13.63 -6.37 -3.08
N ASN A 20 -14.71 -5.63 -3.39
CA ASN A 20 -15.06 -5.18 -4.73
C ASN A 20 -15.06 -3.65 -4.85
N THR A 21 -14.68 -3.14 -6.02
CA THR A 21 -14.61 -1.69 -6.33
C THR A 21 -15.98 -1.01 -6.52
N ASN A 22 -17.08 -1.75 -6.39
CA ASN A 22 -18.44 -1.22 -6.53
C ASN A 22 -19.11 -1.04 -5.17
N ILE A 23 -18.66 -0.05 -4.39
CA ILE A 23 -19.16 0.24 -3.03
C ILE A 23 -20.45 1.08 -3.05
N LYS A 24 -21.24 1.01 -4.14
CA LYS A 24 -22.40 1.89 -4.32
C LYS A 24 -23.49 1.62 -3.28
N GLU A 25 -23.74 0.37 -2.93
CA GLU A 25 -24.79 0.00 -1.98
C GLU A 25 -24.32 0.14 -0.53
N GLU A 26 -23.08 -0.27 -0.23
CA GLU A 26 -22.53 -0.27 1.14
C GLU A 26 -22.32 1.14 1.72
N LEU A 27 -22.12 2.17 0.88
CA LEU A 27 -21.97 3.56 1.32
C LEU A 27 -23.30 4.35 1.29
N GLN A 28 -24.34 3.83 0.63
CA GLN A 28 -25.64 4.51 0.51
C GLN A 28 -26.49 4.41 1.78
N ASP A 29 -26.37 3.30 2.52
CA ASP A 29 -27.16 3.07 3.73
C ASP A 29 -26.55 3.78 4.97
N THR A 30 -25.34 4.30 4.82
CA THR A 30 -24.58 4.83 5.93
C THR A 30 -24.63 6.35 5.98
N ARG A 31 -25.77 6.86 6.44
CA ARG A 31 -25.82 8.18 7.09
C ARG A 31 -25.09 8.05 8.42
N PHE A 32 -23.77 8.19 8.39
CA PHE A 32 -22.93 8.12 9.57
C PHE A 32 -23.12 9.40 10.41
N GLU A 33 -24.19 9.47 11.22
CA GLU A 33 -24.35 10.52 12.22
C GLU A 33 -23.17 10.43 13.22
N GLY A 34 -22.18 11.30 13.05
CA GLY A 34 -21.06 11.46 13.98
C GLY A 34 -19.92 10.42 13.87
N SER A 35 -19.86 9.59 12.82
CA SER A 35 -18.73 8.67 12.59
C SER A 35 -18.10 8.84 11.20
N MET A 36 -16.79 8.63 11.09
CA MET A 36 -16.10 8.64 9.80
C MET A 36 -16.01 7.21 9.27
N PRO A 37 -16.56 6.88 8.08
CA PRO A 37 -16.41 5.56 7.49
C PRO A 37 -14.94 5.19 7.31
N VAL A 38 -14.61 3.94 7.61
CA VAL A 38 -13.30 3.38 7.29
C VAL A 38 -13.47 2.28 6.25
N LEU A 39 -12.89 2.49 5.07
CA LEU A 39 -12.84 1.50 4.01
C LEU A 39 -11.51 0.74 4.08
N GLN A 40 -11.58 -0.59 4.08
CA GLN A 40 -10.40 -1.47 4.08
C GLN A 40 -10.35 -2.28 2.79
N THR A 41 -9.19 -2.29 2.13
CA THR A 41 -9.00 -3.02 0.87
C THR A 41 -7.58 -3.50 0.70
N TRP A 42 -7.40 -4.73 0.20
CA TRP A 42 -6.08 -5.25 -0.17
C TRP A 42 -5.43 -4.43 -1.30
N ARG A 43 -6.23 -3.69 -2.09
CA ARG A 43 -5.75 -2.88 -3.22
C ARG A 43 -4.84 -1.73 -2.80
N LEU A 44 -4.83 -1.36 -1.51
CA LEU A 44 -3.90 -0.38 -0.92
C LEU A 44 -2.67 -1.01 -0.26
N ASN A 45 -2.58 -2.34 -0.19
CA ASN A 45 -1.44 -3.04 0.40
C ASN A 45 -0.13 -2.65 -0.29
N GLU A 46 0.97 -2.77 0.46
CA GLU A 46 2.32 -2.72 -0.08
C GLU A 46 2.47 -3.68 -1.26
N ARG A 47 3.39 -3.36 -2.16
CA ARG A 47 3.76 -4.19 -3.28
C ARG A 47 4.15 -5.58 -2.78
N HIS A 48 3.61 -6.61 -3.43
CA HIS A 48 4.00 -7.96 -3.11
C HIS A 48 5.45 -8.24 -3.55
N TYR A 49 6.38 -8.28 -2.60
CA TYR A 49 7.80 -8.54 -2.86
C TYR A 49 8.11 -10.01 -3.21
N GLY A 50 7.07 -10.86 -3.34
CA GLY A 50 7.22 -12.26 -3.72
C GLY A 50 8.17 -12.97 -2.77
N ALA A 51 9.07 -13.82 -3.27
CA ALA A 51 9.98 -14.57 -2.42
C ALA A 51 10.88 -13.70 -1.50
N TRP A 52 10.97 -12.38 -1.72
CA TRP A 52 11.75 -11.48 -0.87
C TRP A 52 11.00 -11.01 0.40
N GLN A 53 9.69 -11.24 0.57
CA GLN A 53 9.05 -10.79 1.82
C GLN A 53 9.66 -11.49 3.03
N GLY A 54 9.87 -10.71 4.09
CA GLY A 54 10.44 -11.20 5.33
C GLY A 54 11.96 -11.33 5.34
N GLN A 55 12.62 -11.18 4.19
CA GLN A 55 14.07 -11.19 4.09
C GLN A 55 14.66 -9.81 4.43
N ARG A 56 15.87 -9.78 4.98
CA ARG A 56 16.54 -8.51 5.29
C ARG A 56 17.09 -7.89 4.00
N LYS A 57 16.90 -6.58 3.87
CA LYS A 57 17.36 -5.79 2.71
C LYS A 57 18.86 -5.94 2.41
N PRO A 58 19.78 -5.92 3.40
CA PRO A 58 21.21 -6.12 3.14
C PRO A 58 21.54 -7.52 2.58
N ASP A 59 20.82 -8.56 3.01
CA ASP A 59 21.06 -9.93 2.57
C ASP A 59 20.64 -10.11 1.11
N ILE A 60 19.46 -9.59 0.74
CA ILE A 60 19.01 -9.53 -0.65
C ILE A 60 19.98 -8.73 -1.51
N LEU A 61 20.45 -7.56 -1.04
CA LEU A 61 21.42 -6.74 -1.77
C LEU A 61 22.72 -7.51 -2.02
N LYS A 62 23.20 -8.27 -1.03
CA LYS A 62 24.41 -9.10 -1.14
C LYS A 62 24.23 -10.24 -2.14
N GLU A 63 23.07 -10.91 -2.13
CA GLU A 63 22.78 -12.05 -3.00
C GLU A 63 22.55 -11.64 -4.46
N TYR A 64 21.75 -10.61 -4.69
CA TYR A 64 21.31 -10.22 -6.04
C TYR A 64 22.13 -9.09 -6.66
N GLY A 65 22.96 -8.41 -5.87
CA GLY A 65 23.75 -7.26 -6.31
C GLY A 65 22.95 -5.96 -6.43
N LYS A 66 23.68 -4.83 -6.42
CA LYS A 66 23.10 -3.48 -6.40
C LYS A 66 22.14 -3.20 -7.56
N GLU A 67 22.51 -3.57 -8.79
CA GLU A 67 21.72 -3.26 -9.98
C GLU A 67 20.34 -3.93 -9.93
N LYS A 68 20.31 -5.25 -9.69
CA LYS A 68 19.05 -6.00 -9.61
C LYS A 68 18.21 -5.62 -8.38
N TYR A 69 18.87 -5.36 -7.25
CA TYR A 69 18.21 -4.86 -6.04
C TYR A 69 17.50 -3.53 -6.28
N MET A 70 18.21 -2.55 -6.87
CA MET A 70 17.65 -1.24 -7.16
C MET A 70 16.59 -1.28 -8.26
N TYR A 71 16.82 -2.07 -9.32
CA TYR A 71 15.82 -2.31 -10.36
C TYR A 71 14.52 -2.85 -9.75
N ILE A 72 14.60 -3.90 -8.93
CA ILE A 72 13.40 -4.42 -8.27
C ILE A 72 12.80 -3.37 -7.34
N ARG A 73 13.53 -2.70 -6.44
CA ARG A 73 12.93 -1.76 -5.48
C ARG A 73 12.31 -0.50 -6.10
N ARG A 74 12.90 0.01 -7.18
CA ARG A 74 12.63 1.38 -7.65
C ARG A 74 11.95 1.40 -9.01
N ASP A 75 12.35 0.52 -9.92
CA ASP A 75 11.87 0.55 -11.30
C ASP A 75 10.36 0.27 -11.37
N TYR A 76 9.71 0.89 -12.34
CA TYR A 76 8.27 0.72 -12.57
C TYR A 76 7.90 -0.73 -12.93
N ASN A 77 8.77 -1.39 -13.71
CA ASN A 77 8.57 -2.74 -14.22
C ASN A 77 9.39 -3.79 -13.47
N GLY A 78 10.27 -3.37 -12.56
CA GLY A 78 11.03 -4.28 -11.70
C GLY A 78 10.07 -5.22 -10.97
N LYS A 79 10.18 -6.52 -11.21
CA LYS A 79 9.32 -7.54 -10.60
C LYS A 79 10.18 -8.52 -9.79
N PRO A 80 9.86 -8.75 -8.51
CA PRO A 80 10.61 -9.69 -7.69
C PRO A 80 10.27 -11.14 -8.08
N PRO A 81 11.10 -12.13 -7.68
CA PRO A 81 10.78 -13.53 -7.86
C PRO A 81 9.44 -13.89 -7.19
N LYS A 82 8.65 -14.74 -7.83
CA LYS A 82 7.36 -15.19 -7.29
C LYS A 82 7.55 -15.96 -5.99
N VAL A 83 6.66 -15.74 -5.02
CA VAL A 83 6.56 -16.64 -3.86
C VAL A 83 5.97 -17.98 -4.29
N ASN A 84 6.39 -19.06 -3.63
CA ASN A 84 5.74 -20.36 -3.73
C ASN A 84 4.63 -20.45 -2.67
N LEU A 85 3.37 -20.31 -3.07
CA LEU A 85 2.21 -20.35 -2.16
C LEU A 85 2.00 -21.73 -1.51
N ASN A 86 2.60 -22.81 -2.03
CA ASN A 86 2.54 -24.12 -1.38
C ASN A 86 3.40 -24.21 -0.10
N LEU A 87 4.26 -23.21 0.13
CA LEU A 87 5.11 -23.09 1.33
C LEU A 87 4.58 -22.02 2.28
N GLU A 88 3.28 -21.75 2.25
CA GLU A 88 2.67 -20.74 3.10
C GLU A 88 2.94 -21.01 4.59
N MET A 89 3.28 -19.94 5.30
CA MET A 89 3.40 -19.94 6.73
C MET A 89 2.00 -19.95 7.36
N VAL A 90 1.68 -20.95 8.16
CA VAL A 90 0.56 -20.86 9.12
C VAL A 90 1.16 -20.52 10.47
N GLN A 91 0.75 -19.40 11.06
CA GLN A 91 1.19 -18.97 12.39
C GLN A 91 0.02 -19.13 13.37
N GLU A 92 0.21 -19.94 14.41
CA GLU A 92 -0.77 -20.10 15.48
C GLU A 92 -0.60 -19.02 16.58
N GLU A 93 -1.62 -18.77 17.40
CA GLU A 93 -1.63 -17.68 18.40
C GLU A 93 -0.45 -17.72 19.40
N ASN A 94 0.12 -18.90 19.62
CA ASN A 94 1.22 -19.12 20.58
C ASN A 94 2.60 -19.30 19.91
N ASP A 95 2.68 -19.18 18.59
CA ASP A 95 3.96 -19.29 17.88
C ASP A 95 4.82 -18.06 18.12
N GLN A 96 5.93 -18.24 18.84
CA GLN A 96 6.98 -17.24 18.93
C GLN A 96 7.70 -17.14 17.59
N GLY A 97 7.29 -16.13 16.80
CA GLY A 97 7.76 -15.90 15.44
C GLY A 97 9.28 -15.88 15.27
N SER A 98 9.70 -16.02 14.01
CA SER A 98 11.06 -16.26 13.48
C SER A 98 11.65 -17.67 13.67
N SER A 99 11.07 -18.50 14.53
CA SER A 99 11.55 -19.87 14.82
C SER A 99 11.12 -20.93 13.81
N THR A 100 10.32 -20.57 12.81
CA THR A 100 9.52 -21.53 12.04
C THR A 100 10.18 -22.05 10.76
N GLY A 101 11.40 -21.61 10.43
CA GLY A 101 12.20 -22.20 9.34
C GLY A 101 11.67 -21.98 7.92
N TYR A 102 10.72 -21.05 7.72
CA TYR A 102 10.16 -20.77 6.40
C TYR A 102 10.97 -19.73 5.62
N ASP A 103 11.04 -19.92 4.29
CA ASP A 103 11.83 -19.09 3.36
C ASP A 103 11.24 -17.68 3.12
N PHE A 104 9.96 -17.44 3.44
CA PHE A 104 9.23 -16.19 3.18
C PHE A 104 8.23 -15.90 4.29
N LYS A 105 8.06 -14.62 4.68
CA LYS A 105 7.15 -14.22 5.78
C LYS A 105 5.91 -13.44 5.29
N GLU A 106 4.85 -14.15 4.94
CA GLU A 106 3.47 -13.65 5.01
C GLU A 106 2.60 -14.75 5.65
N PRO A 107 2.53 -14.82 6.98
CA PRO A 107 1.76 -15.84 7.64
C PRO A 107 0.26 -15.64 7.42
N ASN A 108 -0.47 -16.76 7.37
CA ASN A 108 -1.93 -16.81 7.39
C ASN A 108 -2.55 -16.02 6.23
N ARG A 109 -1.97 -16.09 5.03
CA ARG A 109 -2.45 -15.39 3.84
C ARG A 109 -3.91 -15.75 3.53
N HIS A 110 -4.25 -17.03 3.54
CA HIS A 110 -5.62 -17.50 3.31
C HIS A 110 -6.62 -16.96 4.35
N LEU A 111 -6.19 -16.82 5.62
CA LEU A 111 -7.04 -16.23 6.66
C LEU A 111 -7.17 -14.71 6.48
N LYS A 112 -6.08 -14.04 6.12
CA LYS A 112 -6.02 -12.59 5.90
C LYS A 112 -6.88 -12.13 4.72
N TYR A 113 -6.91 -12.91 3.63
CA TYR A 113 -7.61 -12.56 2.39
C TYR A 113 -8.80 -13.48 2.08
N GLY A 114 -9.34 -14.16 3.09
CA GLY A 114 -10.49 -15.05 2.92
C GLY A 114 -11.69 -14.41 2.18
N PRO A 115 -12.06 -13.15 2.45
CA PRO A 115 -13.11 -12.45 1.70
C PRO A 115 -12.79 -12.32 0.19
N GLU A 116 -11.57 -11.94 -0.15
CA GLU A 116 -11.10 -11.82 -1.53
C GLU A 116 -11.06 -13.17 -2.26
N GLU A 117 -10.59 -14.22 -1.57
CA GLU A 117 -10.56 -15.57 -2.14
C GLU A 117 -11.97 -16.10 -2.42
N LYS A 118 -12.91 -15.89 -1.50
CA LYS A 118 -14.34 -16.21 -1.71
C LYS A 118 -14.94 -15.43 -2.88
N ALA A 119 -14.46 -14.22 -3.11
CA ALA A 119 -14.87 -13.39 -4.25
C ALA A 119 -14.14 -13.77 -5.56
N ASN A 120 -13.28 -14.80 -5.57
CA ASN A 120 -12.42 -15.21 -6.69
C ASN A 120 -11.51 -14.07 -7.19
N GLU A 121 -11.10 -13.16 -6.31
CA GLU A 121 -10.11 -12.13 -6.64
C GLU A 121 -8.72 -12.79 -6.79
N ARG A 122 -8.01 -12.40 -7.84
CA ARG A 122 -6.66 -12.91 -8.09
C ARG A 122 -5.62 -12.11 -7.31
N LEU A 123 -5.27 -12.60 -6.13
CA LEU A 123 -4.23 -12.02 -5.31
C LEU A 123 -2.82 -12.30 -5.89
N PRO A 124 -1.87 -11.37 -5.78
CA PRO A 124 -0.57 -11.48 -6.44
C PRO A 124 0.42 -12.36 -5.65
N GLU A 125 1.22 -13.16 -6.37
CA GLU A 125 2.39 -13.89 -5.85
C GLU A 125 3.67 -13.04 -5.86
N SER A 126 3.67 -11.95 -6.64
CA SER A 126 4.72 -10.94 -6.76
C SER A 126 4.17 -9.82 -7.64
N GLU A 127 4.64 -8.60 -7.42
CA GLU A 127 4.18 -7.44 -8.18
C GLU A 127 5.36 -6.57 -8.59
N SER A 128 5.31 -6.00 -9.78
CA SER A 128 5.98 -4.75 -10.12
C SER A 128 5.18 -3.55 -9.64
N LEU A 129 5.77 -2.34 -9.63
CA LEU A 129 5.01 -1.12 -9.32
C LEU A 129 3.90 -0.88 -10.36
N CYS A 130 4.12 -1.27 -11.61
CA CYS A 130 3.11 -1.28 -12.67
C CYS A 130 1.88 -2.11 -12.30
N GLU A 131 2.07 -3.31 -11.76
CA GLU A 131 0.96 -4.17 -11.34
C GLU A 131 0.22 -3.60 -10.12
N VAL A 132 0.94 -2.95 -9.19
CA VAL A 132 0.31 -2.21 -8.08
C VAL A 132 -0.60 -1.11 -8.62
N VAL A 133 -0.14 -0.31 -9.59
CA VAL A 133 -0.96 0.71 -10.26
C VAL A 133 -2.20 0.09 -10.89
N VAL A 134 -2.06 -1.05 -11.58
CA VAL A 134 -3.19 -1.74 -12.24
C VAL A 134 -4.26 -2.14 -11.22
N ARG A 135 -3.90 -2.74 -10.08
CA ARG A 135 -4.90 -3.15 -9.06
C ARG A 135 -5.48 -1.98 -8.27
N LEU A 136 -4.73 -0.88 -8.12
CA LEU A 136 -5.11 0.28 -7.32
C LEU A 136 -6.01 1.24 -8.09
N LYS A 137 -5.76 1.44 -9.38
CA LYS A 137 -6.46 2.44 -10.20
C LYS A 137 -8.00 2.27 -10.22
N PRO A 138 -8.56 1.04 -10.32
CA PRO A 138 -10.00 0.84 -10.20
C PRO A 138 -10.57 1.29 -8.85
N PHE A 139 -9.85 1.04 -7.75
CA PHE A 139 -10.26 1.49 -6.42
C PHE A 139 -10.20 3.02 -6.31
N LEU A 140 -9.10 3.65 -6.74
CA LEU A 140 -8.99 5.11 -6.74
C LEU A 140 -10.14 5.78 -7.52
N ASN A 141 -10.38 5.34 -8.75
CA ASN A 141 -11.35 5.99 -9.64
C ASN A 141 -12.81 5.70 -9.24
N ASN A 142 -13.14 4.43 -9.03
CA ASN A 142 -14.54 4.01 -8.87
C ASN A 142 -15.03 4.16 -7.43
N VAL A 143 -14.11 4.09 -6.47
CA VAL A 143 -14.42 4.25 -5.05
C VAL A 143 -14.05 5.64 -4.57
N VAL A 144 -12.76 5.97 -4.48
CA VAL A 144 -12.33 7.19 -3.77
C VAL A 144 -12.87 8.45 -4.45
N LEU A 145 -12.54 8.66 -5.73
CA LEU A 145 -12.95 9.85 -6.47
C LEU A 145 -14.47 9.88 -6.74
N SER A 146 -15.06 8.74 -7.12
CA SER A 146 -16.50 8.65 -7.40
C SER A 146 -17.36 8.84 -6.14
N THR A 147 -16.94 8.33 -4.98
CA THR A 147 -17.62 8.59 -3.71
C THR A 147 -17.46 10.06 -3.31
N ALA A 148 -16.25 10.61 -3.39
CA ALA A 148 -16.01 12.02 -3.07
C ALA A 148 -16.93 12.96 -3.86
N ASN A 149 -17.11 12.69 -5.16
CA ASN A 149 -18.02 13.45 -6.02
C ASN A 149 -19.47 13.32 -5.56
N LYS A 150 -19.96 12.09 -5.37
CA LYS A 150 -21.39 11.84 -5.03
C LYS A 150 -21.83 12.48 -3.73
N ILE A 151 -20.98 12.45 -2.70
CA ILE A 151 -21.33 12.99 -1.37
C ILE A 151 -20.79 14.40 -1.14
N SER A 152 -20.20 15.03 -2.17
CA SER A 152 -19.54 16.34 -2.06
C SER A 152 -18.50 16.39 -0.94
N GLN A 153 -17.74 15.31 -0.75
CA GLN A 153 -16.69 15.21 0.27
C GLN A 153 -15.53 16.14 -0.08
N GLU A 154 -15.13 17.01 0.84
CA GLU A 154 -14.01 17.92 0.62
C GLU A 154 -12.65 17.25 0.82
N SER A 155 -12.56 16.28 1.74
CA SER A 155 -11.30 15.63 2.09
C SER A 155 -11.47 14.18 2.52
N CYS A 156 -10.47 13.34 2.23
CA CYS A 156 -10.37 11.99 2.79
C CYS A 156 -8.92 11.71 3.21
N VAL A 157 -8.74 10.70 4.08
CA VAL A 157 -7.42 10.22 4.49
C VAL A 157 -7.21 8.83 3.88
N ILE A 158 -6.12 8.66 3.14
CA ILE A 158 -5.70 7.35 2.63
C ILE A 158 -4.47 6.92 3.41
N VAL A 159 -4.60 5.80 4.13
CA VAL A 159 -3.47 5.14 4.78
C VAL A 159 -3.01 3.99 3.90
N GLY A 160 -1.76 4.05 3.47
CA GLY A 160 -1.16 3.05 2.60
C GLY A 160 0.30 2.80 2.93
N HIS A 161 1.02 2.27 1.96
CA HIS A 161 2.43 1.91 2.07
C HIS A 161 3.24 2.62 0.98
N GLY A 162 4.57 2.48 1.01
CA GLY A 162 5.46 3.23 0.11
C GLY A 162 5.10 3.04 -1.36
N SER A 163 4.91 1.81 -1.84
CA SER A 163 4.56 1.60 -3.26
C SER A 163 3.14 1.99 -3.61
N SER A 164 2.16 1.85 -2.69
CA SER A 164 0.78 2.23 -2.99
C SER A 164 0.63 3.75 -3.02
N VAL A 165 1.33 4.49 -2.15
CA VAL A 165 1.44 5.95 -2.22
C VAL A 165 2.17 6.42 -3.49
N ARG A 166 3.28 5.76 -3.88
CA ARG A 166 3.93 6.03 -5.19
C ARG A 166 2.98 5.80 -6.35
N SER A 167 2.20 4.73 -6.30
CA SER A 167 1.22 4.38 -7.34
C SER A 167 0.07 5.40 -7.41
N LEU A 168 -0.42 5.88 -6.26
CA LEU A 168 -1.39 6.97 -6.18
C LEU A 168 -0.85 8.25 -6.83
N LEU A 169 0.35 8.68 -6.44
CA LEU A 169 1.00 9.85 -7.04
C LEU A 169 1.19 9.68 -8.55
N LYS A 170 1.65 8.51 -9.00
CA LYS A 170 1.79 8.22 -10.42
C LYS A 170 0.50 8.43 -11.19
N VAL A 171 -0.63 7.97 -10.65
CA VAL A 171 -1.93 8.09 -11.31
C VAL A 171 -2.46 9.53 -11.25
N LEU A 172 -2.37 10.19 -10.09
CA LEU A 172 -2.93 11.52 -9.87
C LEU A 172 -2.13 12.62 -10.56
N GLU A 173 -0.81 12.64 -10.35
CA GLU A 173 0.11 13.66 -10.90
C GLU A 173 0.57 13.33 -12.33
N GLY A 174 0.28 12.13 -12.82
CA GLY A 174 0.68 11.71 -14.18
C GLY A 174 2.18 11.45 -14.32
N ILE A 175 2.87 11.08 -13.23
CA ILE A 175 4.31 10.78 -13.23
C ILE A 175 4.60 9.66 -14.23
N SER A 176 5.66 9.80 -15.04
CA SER A 176 6.02 8.79 -16.04
C SER A 176 6.52 7.48 -15.40
N GLY A 177 6.65 6.41 -16.19
CA GLY A 177 7.28 5.17 -15.71
C GLY A 177 8.78 5.33 -15.45
N GLU A 178 9.42 6.29 -16.11
CA GLU A 178 10.85 6.57 -15.99
C GLU A 178 11.15 7.41 -14.75
N ASP A 179 10.28 8.37 -14.41
CA ASP A 179 10.49 9.30 -13.30
C ASP A 179 10.05 8.73 -11.95
N ILE A 180 9.09 7.78 -11.95
CA ILE A 180 8.54 7.24 -10.70
C ILE A 180 9.61 6.53 -9.85
N LYS A 181 10.70 6.06 -10.46
CA LYS A 181 11.83 5.42 -9.76
C LYS A 181 12.50 6.37 -8.78
N ASP A 182 12.38 7.67 -9.00
CA ASP A 182 13.00 8.71 -8.18
C ASP A 182 12.08 9.28 -7.10
N VAL A 183 10.84 8.80 -7.02
CA VAL A 183 9.88 9.19 -5.96
C VAL A 183 10.08 8.32 -4.72
N ASP A 184 10.61 8.91 -3.67
CA ASP A 184 10.72 8.34 -2.33
C ASP A 184 9.55 8.78 -1.44
N ILE A 185 8.94 7.83 -0.73
CA ILE A 185 7.88 8.11 0.24
C ILE A 185 8.45 7.88 1.63
N PRO A 186 8.59 8.92 2.46
CA PRO A 186 9.02 8.77 3.84
C PRO A 186 7.94 8.05 4.66
N ASN A 187 8.36 7.29 5.65
CA ASN A 187 7.45 6.61 6.56
C ASN A 187 6.87 7.59 7.59
N GLY A 188 5.56 7.51 7.81
CA GLY A 188 4.91 8.21 8.94
C GLY A 188 4.79 9.74 8.80
N ILE A 189 5.04 10.31 7.62
CA ILE A 189 4.93 11.76 7.40
C ILE A 189 3.76 12.05 6.47
N PRO A 190 2.73 12.80 6.93
CA PRO A 190 1.55 13.10 6.11
C PRO A 190 1.90 13.86 4.83
N LEU A 191 1.46 13.32 3.70
CA LEU A 191 1.53 13.93 2.38
C LEU A 191 0.15 14.46 2.00
N VAL A 192 0.04 15.77 1.81
CA VAL A 192 -1.16 16.41 1.28
C VAL A 192 -1.10 16.40 -0.25
N ILE A 193 -2.18 15.95 -0.88
CA ILE A 193 -2.39 16.02 -2.33
C ILE A 193 -3.66 16.83 -2.56
N GLU A 194 -3.52 17.95 -3.25
CA GLU A 194 -4.65 18.79 -3.63
C GLU A 194 -5.05 18.50 -5.08
N LEU A 195 -6.34 18.30 -5.27
CA LEU A 195 -6.97 18.07 -6.56
C LEU A 195 -7.99 19.18 -6.84
N ASP A 196 -8.19 19.48 -8.12
CA ASP A 196 -9.23 20.38 -8.57
C ASP A 196 -10.62 19.82 -8.20
N ARG A 197 -11.50 20.68 -7.69
CA ARG A 197 -12.80 20.26 -7.16
C ARG A 197 -13.72 19.67 -8.24
N ASP A 198 -13.64 20.18 -9.47
CA ASP A 198 -14.61 19.88 -10.51
C ASP A 198 -14.19 18.66 -11.33
N ASN A 199 -12.89 18.52 -11.59
CA ASN A 199 -12.35 17.48 -12.47
C ASN A 199 -11.33 16.54 -11.80
N TYR A 200 -11.00 16.74 -10.53
CA TYR A 200 -10.01 15.96 -9.77
C TYR A 200 -8.61 15.91 -10.40
N SER A 201 -8.28 16.86 -11.28
CA SER A 201 -6.92 17.00 -11.80
C SER A 201 -5.97 17.42 -10.68
N PHE A 202 -4.72 16.98 -10.76
CA PHE A 202 -3.71 17.31 -9.77
C PHE A 202 -3.37 18.81 -9.77
N VAL A 203 -3.36 19.41 -8.58
CA VAL A 203 -3.00 20.82 -8.37
C VAL A 203 -1.61 20.93 -7.77
N ARG A 204 -1.39 20.33 -6.60
CA ARG A 204 -0.10 20.33 -5.90
C ARG A 204 -0.01 19.20 -4.87
N LYS A 205 1.21 18.96 -4.39
CA LYS A 205 1.48 18.10 -3.23
C LYS A 205 2.53 18.73 -2.31
N PHE A 206 2.42 18.48 -1.02
CA PHE A 206 3.43 18.88 -0.04
C PHE A 206 3.33 18.00 1.23
N TYR A 207 4.46 17.80 1.89
CA TYR A 207 4.48 17.17 3.20
C TYR A 207 4.14 18.21 4.28
N LEU A 208 3.42 17.79 5.33
CA LEU A 208 3.14 18.68 6.48
C LEU A 208 4.40 19.00 7.29
N ASP A 209 5.43 18.13 7.23
CA ASP A 209 6.77 18.37 7.76
C ASP A 209 7.82 18.11 6.64
N PRO A 210 8.15 19.12 5.82
CA PRO A 210 9.06 18.97 4.68
C PRO A 210 10.49 18.57 5.05
N GLU A 211 11.00 19.05 6.18
CA GLU A 211 12.38 18.79 6.60
C GLU A 211 12.54 17.34 7.03
N SER A 212 11.63 16.84 7.88
CA SER A 212 11.60 15.43 8.25
C SER A 212 11.33 14.55 7.02
N ALA A 213 10.47 14.98 6.10
CA ALA A 213 10.17 14.24 4.87
C ALA A 213 11.42 14.01 4.04
N LYS A 214 12.24 15.04 3.85
CA LYS A 214 13.48 14.96 3.09
C LYS A 214 14.48 13.98 3.70
N VAL A 215 14.69 14.06 5.02
CA VAL A 215 15.61 13.15 5.73
C VAL A 215 15.13 11.70 5.65
N ASN A 216 13.84 11.45 5.95
CA ASN A 216 13.28 10.10 5.97
C ASN A 216 13.18 9.50 4.57
N ALA A 217 12.91 10.30 3.54
CA ALA A 217 12.93 9.85 2.14
C ALA A 217 14.32 9.35 1.72
N GLN A 218 15.38 10.04 2.15
CA GLN A 218 16.75 9.61 1.91
C GLN A 218 17.06 8.30 2.65
N MET A 219 16.65 8.17 3.91
CA MET A 219 16.80 6.91 4.66
C MET A 219 16.12 5.74 3.96
N VAL A 220 14.90 5.94 3.42
CA VAL A 220 14.18 4.93 2.63
C VAL A 220 14.95 4.55 1.37
N ARG A 221 15.56 5.52 0.68
CA ARG A 221 16.39 5.24 -0.50
C ARG A 221 17.61 4.36 -0.15
N ASP A 222 18.25 4.64 0.97
CA ASP A 222 19.52 4.03 1.38
C ASP A 222 19.36 2.69 2.12
N GLU A 223 18.12 2.25 2.39
CA GLU A 223 17.87 0.96 3.04
C GLU A 223 18.57 -0.18 2.29
N GLY A 224 19.18 -1.09 3.05
CA GLY A 224 19.94 -2.22 2.51
C GLY A 224 21.41 -1.92 2.27
N PHE A 225 21.79 -0.66 2.06
CA PHE A 225 23.20 -0.26 1.93
C PHE A 225 23.86 -0.01 3.29
N GLU A 226 23.07 0.44 4.27
CA GLU A 226 23.53 0.57 5.64
C GLU A 226 23.53 -0.79 6.35
N LYS A 227 24.60 -1.07 7.10
CA LYS A 227 24.62 -2.18 8.05
C LYS A 227 23.69 -1.81 9.20
N ASN A 228 22.42 -2.21 9.12
CA ASN A 228 21.60 -2.24 10.32
C ASN A 228 22.26 -3.19 11.32
N PRO A 229 22.52 -2.74 12.57
CA PRO A 229 23.07 -3.59 13.62
C PRO A 229 22.25 -4.88 13.81
#